data_AF-A0A948W7J2-F1
#
_entry.id   AF-A0A948W7J2-F1
#
_cell.length_a   1.000
_cell.length_b   1.000
_cell.length_c   1.000
_cell.angle_alpha   90.00
_cell.angle_beta   90.00
_cell.angle_gamma   90.00
#
_symmetry.space_group_name_H-M   'P 1'
#
loop_
_entity.id
_entity.type
_entity.pdbx_description
1 polymer ?
#
loop_
_entity_poly.entity_id
_entity_poly.type
_entity_poly.pdbx_seq_one_letter_code
_entity_poly.pdbx_strand_id
1 'polypeptide(L)'
;MPRKRLSRRTPLEPAREETLAELSEQLRGKSPNGHRIETFDDSHLMENLHLANAHYDRNLTGRPASDRKVLGSFYAFCKRMVRKLVGWYVEPALESQRLFNAYAVRSVNEMKRYLDHLQINEDILSTIIHRDLSLFRSNILFINRYLERRMLDFESEIGVLRSRESTGAGTPVGDNGGKGGEFTGSLDVLALEQRVHGSPRIVRDRQQVYLPFFRDCSDVLAVGCGRGELLQLFSEQGIGAKGIDTNPTLVDYCRDNELDVVRVDPVEYLEACEDGSLDGIVLSRFAGHQPPARLLRMLSLCRAKLAEEAALVIETPNPFSLYAVASYALDDSSRMHPLHPETLKLLCVSYGFREPSVMFLNPLPPEESLEELQLTASGALLDPRQQELFHQVNENFGRINRILFSHSDYSVVARRGPREAG
;
A
#
# COMPACT_ATOMS: atom_id res chain seq x y z
N MET A 1 8.66 61.93 10.29
CA MET A 1 8.67 61.28 11.63
C MET A 1 7.26 60.78 11.90
N PRO A 2 7.01 59.55 12.41
CA PRO A 2 7.90 58.41 12.71
C PRO A 2 7.52 57.14 11.90
N ARG A 3 8.43 56.40 11.25
CA ARG A 3 9.30 55.31 11.76
C ARG A 3 8.60 54.31 12.70
N LYS A 4 8.30 53.09 12.19
CA LYS A 4 8.30 51.85 12.99
C LYS A 4 8.65 50.60 12.14
N ARG A 5 9.94 50.24 12.25
CA ARG A 5 10.60 48.92 12.26
C ARG A 5 10.34 47.90 11.15
N LEU A 6 11.35 47.79 10.28
CA LEU A 6 11.76 46.59 9.55
C LEU A 6 11.88 45.38 10.50
N SER A 7 11.16 44.29 10.22
CA SER A 7 11.51 42.96 10.69
C SER A 7 12.53 42.33 9.74
N ARG A 8 13.68 41.94 10.30
CA ARG A 8 14.81 41.32 9.63
C ARG A 8 14.36 40.10 8.81
N ARG A 9 14.63 40.10 7.50
CA ARG A 9 14.73 38.87 6.71
C ARG A 9 16.00 38.16 7.16
N THR A 10 15.85 36.97 7.72
CA THR A 10 16.94 36.00 7.91
C THR A 10 17.55 35.70 6.54
N PRO A 11 18.88 35.66 6.38
CA PRO A 11 19.48 35.24 5.11
C PRO A 11 19.14 33.76 4.89
N LEU A 12 18.57 33.42 3.73
CA LEU A 12 18.58 32.04 3.26
C LEU A 12 20.05 31.64 3.10
N GLU A 13 20.49 30.65 3.89
CA GLU A 13 21.75 29.97 3.61
C GLU A 13 21.68 29.38 2.20
N PRO A 14 22.74 29.48 1.38
CA PRO A 14 22.79 28.76 0.13
C PRO A 14 22.79 27.27 0.46
N ALA A 15 21.78 26.54 -0.03
CA ALA A 15 21.79 25.09 -0.03
C ALA A 15 23.11 24.64 -0.68
N ARG A 16 23.99 24.03 0.12
CA ARG A 16 25.17 23.32 -0.40
C ARG A 16 24.64 22.26 -1.37
N GLU A 17 24.94 22.40 -2.64
CA GLU A 17 24.94 21.27 -3.57
C GLU A 17 26.01 20.29 -3.05
N GLU A 18 25.61 19.35 -2.20
CA GLU A 18 26.43 18.20 -1.87
C GLU A 18 26.72 17.48 -3.19
N THR A 19 27.98 17.49 -3.58
CA THR A 19 28.40 16.80 -4.80
C THR A 19 28.15 15.30 -4.61
N LEU A 20 27.74 14.60 -5.68
CA LEU A 20 27.52 13.14 -5.69
C LEU A 20 28.70 12.35 -5.07
N ALA A 21 29.91 12.91 -5.12
CA ALA A 21 31.11 12.36 -4.47
C ALA A 21 31.04 12.41 -2.94
N GLU A 22 30.58 13.53 -2.34
CA GLU A 22 30.45 13.69 -0.88
C GLU A 22 29.30 12.82 -0.33
N LEU A 23 28.21 12.69 -1.09
CA LEU A 23 27.08 11.83 -0.71
C LEU A 23 27.49 10.34 -0.73
N SER A 24 28.27 9.93 -1.75
CA SER A 24 28.85 8.59 -1.85
C SER A 24 29.79 8.27 -0.68
N GLU A 25 30.63 9.23 -0.26
CA GLU A 25 31.56 9.06 0.85
C GLU A 25 30.83 8.95 2.21
N GLN A 26 29.78 9.76 2.43
CA GLN A 26 28.96 9.68 3.64
C GLN A 26 28.15 8.37 3.71
N LEU A 27 27.67 7.86 2.58
CA LEU A 27 26.91 6.60 2.51
C LEU A 27 27.80 5.38 2.76
N ARG A 28 29.07 5.40 2.32
CA ARG A 28 30.06 4.36 2.64
C ARG A 28 30.40 4.29 4.14
N GLY A 29 30.28 5.40 4.88
CA GLY A 29 30.62 5.48 6.30
C GLY A 29 29.58 4.92 7.28
N LYS A 30 28.34 4.64 6.84
CA LYS A 30 27.22 4.28 7.74
C LYS A 30 26.53 2.96 7.35
N SER A 31 27.27 1.85 7.36
CA SER A 31 26.66 0.51 7.45
C SER A 31 26.62 0.06 8.93
N PRO A 32 25.44 -0.18 9.54
CA PRO A 32 25.32 -0.60 10.94
C PRO A 32 25.70 -2.06 11.21
N ASN A 33 25.91 -2.87 10.17
CA ASN A 33 26.33 -4.26 10.32
C ASN A 33 27.74 -4.39 9.74
N GLY A 34 28.71 -4.67 10.62
CA GLY A 34 30.17 -4.64 10.40
C GLY A 34 30.75 -5.59 9.35
N HIS A 35 30.02 -5.95 8.31
CA HIS A 35 30.61 -6.43 7.07
C HIS A 35 31.10 -5.21 6.28
N ARG A 36 32.37 -4.85 6.48
CA ARG A 36 33.11 -4.06 5.49
C ARG A 36 33.06 -4.87 4.20
N ILE A 37 32.26 -4.43 3.23
CA ILE A 37 32.51 -4.76 1.83
C ILE A 37 33.91 -4.19 1.58
N GLU A 38 34.93 -5.05 1.54
CA GLU A 38 36.27 -4.64 1.15
C GLU A 38 36.17 -4.18 -0.31
N THR A 39 35.93 -2.89 -0.49
CA THR A 39 36.03 -2.26 -1.80
C THR A 39 37.45 -2.49 -2.26
N PHE A 40 37.62 -3.27 -3.33
CA PHE A 40 38.90 -3.50 -3.96
C PHE A 40 39.54 -2.15 -4.31
N ASP A 41 40.69 -1.85 -3.70
CA ASP A 41 41.46 -0.64 -4.02
C ASP A 41 42.16 -0.85 -5.37
N ASP A 42 41.52 -0.36 -6.44
CA ASP A 42 41.99 -0.51 -7.81
C ASP A 42 43.05 0.53 -8.19
N SER A 43 43.43 1.44 -7.29
CA SER A 43 44.38 2.54 -7.57
C SER A 43 45.69 2.02 -8.15
N HIS A 44 46.26 0.98 -7.53
CA HIS A 44 47.49 0.34 -8.00
C HIS A 44 47.29 -0.46 -9.29
N LEU A 45 46.11 -1.06 -9.49
CA LEU A 45 45.80 -1.75 -10.73
C LEU A 45 45.70 -0.75 -11.89
N MET A 46 45.04 0.39 -11.68
CA MET A 46 44.89 1.46 -12.67
C MET A 46 46.22 2.12 -13.02
N GLU A 47 47.07 2.39 -12.02
CA GLU A 47 48.41 2.92 -12.25
C GLU A 47 49.25 1.97 -13.12
N ASN A 48 49.26 0.68 -12.79
CA ASN A 48 49.98 -0.33 -13.57
C ASN A 48 49.40 -0.51 -14.98
N LEU A 49 48.08 -0.43 -15.12
CA LEU A 49 47.39 -0.50 -16.40
C LEU A 49 47.75 0.71 -17.28
N HIS A 50 47.77 1.92 -16.71
CA HIS A 50 48.19 3.13 -17.39
C HIS A 50 49.65 3.06 -17.85
N LEU A 51 50.55 2.59 -16.99
CA LEU A 51 51.95 2.37 -17.33
C LEU A 51 52.08 1.32 -18.45
N ALA A 52 51.39 0.19 -18.35
CA ALA A 52 51.42 -0.85 -19.37
C ALA A 52 50.88 -0.34 -20.71
N ASN A 53 49.77 0.40 -20.71
CA ASN A 53 49.20 1.06 -21.89
C ASN A 53 50.18 2.08 -22.50
N ALA A 54 50.92 2.84 -21.68
CA ALA A 54 51.88 3.84 -22.15
C ALA A 54 53.18 3.22 -22.70
N HIS A 55 53.55 2.03 -22.24
CA HIS A 55 54.82 1.40 -22.54
C HIS A 55 54.75 0.26 -23.57
N TYR A 56 53.60 -0.40 -23.77
CA TYR A 56 53.54 -1.54 -24.70
C TYR A 56 53.77 -1.12 -26.17
N ASP A 57 53.33 0.08 -26.56
CA ASP A 57 53.50 0.61 -27.92
C ASP A 57 54.83 1.37 -28.11
N ARG A 58 55.52 1.69 -26.99
CA ARG A 58 56.84 2.33 -27.01
C ARG A 58 57.92 1.30 -27.31
N ASN A 59 58.03 0.96 -28.58
CA ASN A 59 59.20 0.24 -29.06
C ASN A 59 60.48 1.07 -28.96
N LEU A 60 61.53 0.40 -28.49
CA LEU A 60 62.96 0.76 -28.59
C LEU A 60 63.46 0.84 -30.06
N THR A 61 62.67 1.39 -30.98
CA THR A 61 63.10 1.71 -32.35
C THR A 61 63.67 3.12 -32.47
N GLY A 62 64.09 3.71 -31.35
CA GLY A 62 64.99 4.86 -31.40
C GLY A 62 66.18 4.53 -32.29
N ARG A 63 66.42 5.38 -33.31
CA ARG A 63 67.70 5.46 -34.01
C ARG A 63 68.81 5.33 -32.95
N PRO A 64 69.89 4.57 -33.20
CA PRO A 64 70.95 4.42 -32.21
C PRO A 64 71.56 5.79 -31.89
N ALA A 65 71.03 6.44 -30.87
CA ALA A 65 71.52 7.69 -30.34
C ALA A 65 72.52 7.34 -29.23
N SER A 66 73.59 8.12 -29.18
CA SER A 66 74.59 8.05 -28.13
C SER A 66 74.77 9.45 -27.61
N ASP A 67 74.53 9.66 -26.31
CA ASP A 67 74.69 10.96 -25.66
C ASP A 67 76.16 11.35 -25.45
N ARG A 68 77.12 10.61 -26.03
CA ARG A 68 78.56 10.84 -25.89
C ARG A 68 79.11 11.62 -27.08
N LYS A 69 79.45 12.89 -26.85
CA LYS A 69 79.81 13.89 -27.88
C LYS A 69 81.04 13.57 -28.76
N VAL A 70 81.95 12.67 -28.35
CA VAL A 70 83.26 12.49 -29.04
C VAL A 70 83.37 11.19 -29.86
N LEU A 71 82.64 10.13 -29.49
CA LEU A 71 82.67 8.82 -30.19
C LEU A 71 81.31 8.41 -30.81
N GLY A 72 80.34 9.33 -30.85
CA GLY A 72 78.95 9.01 -31.18
C GLY A 72 78.74 8.45 -32.60
N SER A 73 79.44 8.95 -33.62
CA SER A 73 79.23 8.53 -35.01
C SER A 73 79.75 7.12 -35.29
N PHE A 74 80.94 6.79 -34.78
CA PHE A 74 81.55 5.46 -34.91
C PHE A 74 80.75 4.42 -34.12
N TYR A 75 80.33 4.75 -32.90
CA TYR A 75 79.50 3.87 -32.08
C TYR A 75 78.11 3.63 -32.71
N ALA A 76 77.49 4.66 -33.31
CA ALA A 76 76.25 4.52 -34.05
C ALA A 76 76.39 3.71 -35.35
N PHE A 77 77.57 3.74 -35.99
CA PHE A 77 77.90 2.89 -37.13
C PHE A 77 78.05 1.43 -36.72
N CYS A 78 78.84 1.14 -35.68
CA CYS A 78 79.00 -0.21 -35.13
C CYS A 78 77.65 -0.81 -34.68
N LYS A 79 76.81 -0.03 -33.98
CA LYS A 79 75.44 -0.46 -33.62
C LYS A 79 74.59 -0.81 -34.84
N ARG A 80 74.71 -0.06 -35.94
CA ARG A 80 73.98 -0.36 -37.19
C ARG A 80 74.43 -1.67 -37.82
N MET A 81 75.74 -1.94 -37.86
CA MET A 81 76.27 -3.21 -38.36
C MET A 81 75.81 -4.40 -37.50
N VAL A 82 75.96 -4.31 -36.18
CA VAL A 82 75.53 -5.38 -35.25
C VAL A 82 74.04 -5.65 -35.38
N ARG A 83 73.20 -4.61 -35.48
CA ARG A 83 71.76 -4.76 -35.70
C ARG A 83 71.46 -5.47 -37.02
N LYS A 84 72.16 -5.15 -38.11
CA LYS A 84 71.93 -5.78 -39.42
C LYS A 84 72.30 -7.26 -39.44
N LEU A 85 73.31 -7.67 -38.66
CA LEU A 85 73.76 -9.06 -38.56
C LEU A 85 72.89 -9.92 -37.63
N VAL A 86 72.34 -9.31 -36.57
CA VAL A 86 71.60 -10.01 -35.51
C VAL A 86 70.08 -9.80 -35.60
N GLY A 87 69.63 -8.83 -36.39
CA GLY A 87 68.23 -8.43 -36.52
C GLY A 87 67.32 -9.58 -36.97
N TRP A 88 67.72 -10.35 -37.98
CA TRP A 88 66.91 -11.47 -38.49
C TRP A 88 66.56 -12.54 -37.44
N TYR A 89 67.39 -12.68 -36.39
CA TYR A 89 67.16 -13.63 -35.30
C TYR A 89 66.42 -13.00 -34.11
N VAL A 90 66.71 -11.73 -33.80
CA VAL A 90 66.15 -11.04 -32.61
C VAL A 90 64.80 -10.39 -32.90
N GLU A 91 64.56 -9.94 -34.12
CA GLU A 91 63.37 -9.17 -34.51
C GLU A 91 62.07 -10.01 -34.44
N PRO A 92 62.02 -11.29 -34.88
CA PRO A 92 60.84 -12.14 -34.71
C PRO A 92 60.50 -12.45 -33.24
N ALA A 93 61.52 -12.62 -32.40
CA ALA A 93 61.34 -12.84 -30.96
C ALA A 93 60.82 -11.57 -30.26
N LEU A 94 61.34 -10.40 -30.63
CA LEU A 94 60.84 -9.11 -30.14
C LEU A 94 59.41 -8.82 -30.61
N GLU A 95 59.07 -9.17 -31.85
CA GLU A 95 57.72 -9.03 -32.38
C GLU A 95 56.72 -9.92 -31.63
N SER A 96 57.10 -11.17 -31.37
CA SER A 96 56.29 -12.09 -30.56
C SER A 96 56.06 -11.56 -29.14
N GLN A 97 57.09 -10.97 -28.51
CA GLN A 97 56.97 -10.35 -27.18
C GLN A 97 56.06 -9.11 -27.20
N ARG A 98 56.11 -8.29 -28.25
CA ARG A 98 55.20 -7.14 -28.41
C ARG A 98 53.76 -7.59 -28.54
N LEU A 99 53.52 -8.62 -29.36
CA LEU A 99 52.19 -9.17 -29.57
C LEU A 99 51.62 -9.72 -28.25
N PHE A 100 52.44 -10.46 -27.49
CA PHE A 100 52.09 -10.96 -26.18
C PHE A 100 51.74 -9.82 -25.20
N ASN A 101 52.60 -8.80 -25.11
CA ASN A 101 52.36 -7.64 -24.22
C ASN A 101 51.08 -6.90 -24.61
N ALA A 102 50.82 -6.70 -25.91
CA ALA A 102 49.61 -6.05 -26.39
C ALA A 102 48.35 -6.85 -26.06
N TYR A 103 48.38 -8.18 -26.25
CA TYR A 103 47.24 -9.04 -25.89
C TYR A 103 47.02 -9.09 -24.38
N ALA A 104 48.07 -9.16 -23.56
CA ALA A 104 47.95 -9.12 -22.11
C ALA A 104 47.26 -7.82 -21.65
N VAL A 105 47.71 -6.66 -22.15
CA VAL A 105 47.11 -5.37 -21.80
C VAL A 105 45.65 -5.27 -22.25
N ARG A 106 45.31 -5.78 -23.45
CA ARG A 106 43.91 -5.80 -23.93
C ARG A 106 43.01 -6.68 -23.07
N SER A 107 43.46 -7.87 -22.70
CA SER A 107 42.68 -8.78 -21.84
C SER A 107 42.41 -8.17 -20.46
N VAL A 108 43.38 -7.46 -19.89
CA VAL A 108 43.19 -6.75 -18.61
C VAL A 108 42.22 -5.56 -18.78
N ASN A 109 42.31 -4.80 -19.87
CA ASN A 109 41.36 -3.72 -20.17
C ASN A 109 39.91 -4.25 -20.31
N GLU A 110 39.70 -5.41 -20.93
CA GLU A 110 38.37 -6.02 -21.02
C GLU A 110 37.88 -6.52 -19.66
N MET A 111 38.75 -7.11 -18.85
CA MET A 111 38.41 -7.51 -17.48
C MET A 111 38.00 -6.31 -16.62
N LYS A 112 38.67 -5.17 -16.79
CA LYS A 112 38.31 -3.90 -16.15
C LYS A 112 36.91 -3.43 -16.53
N ARG A 113 36.58 -3.43 -17.83
CA ARG A 113 35.23 -3.06 -18.31
C ARG A 113 34.15 -3.95 -17.71
N TYR A 114 34.42 -5.25 -17.62
CA TYR A 114 33.50 -6.20 -16.99
C TYR A 114 33.30 -5.93 -15.50
N LEU A 115 34.39 -5.62 -14.78
CA LEU A 115 34.33 -5.25 -13.36
C LEU A 115 33.52 -3.97 -13.14
N ASP A 116 33.74 -2.94 -13.95
CA ASP A 116 32.96 -1.68 -13.89
C ASP A 116 31.45 -1.96 -14.06
N HIS A 117 31.09 -2.81 -15.02
CA HIS A 117 29.70 -3.19 -15.26
C HIS A 117 29.07 -3.92 -14.08
N LEU A 118 29.82 -4.81 -13.42
CA LEU A 118 29.34 -5.48 -12.20
C LEU A 118 29.10 -4.48 -11.06
N GLN A 119 30.03 -3.54 -10.87
CA GLN A 119 29.96 -2.54 -9.82
C GLN A 119 28.78 -1.57 -10.03
N ILE A 120 28.55 -1.13 -11.26
CA ILE A 120 27.37 -0.31 -11.62
C ILE A 120 26.07 -1.06 -11.34
N ASN A 121 26.00 -2.35 -11.68
CA ASN A 121 24.81 -3.15 -11.43
C ASN A 121 24.55 -3.35 -9.93
N GLU A 122 25.60 -3.53 -9.13
CA GLU A 122 25.51 -3.63 -7.67
C GLU A 122 25.05 -2.31 -7.05
N ASP A 123 25.58 -1.17 -7.51
CA ASP A 123 25.16 0.17 -7.07
C ASP A 123 23.69 0.44 -7.43
N ILE A 124 23.24 0.03 -8.62
CA ILE A 124 21.83 0.15 -9.03
C ILE A 124 20.93 -0.71 -8.14
N LEU A 125 21.29 -1.99 -7.92
CA LEU A 125 20.51 -2.89 -7.04
C LEU A 125 20.47 -2.37 -5.61
N SER A 126 21.60 -1.90 -5.08
CA SER A 126 21.69 -1.32 -3.75
C SER A 126 20.81 -0.07 -3.63
N THR A 127 20.82 0.80 -4.65
CA THR A 127 19.99 2.00 -4.69
C THR A 127 18.50 1.65 -4.75
N ILE A 128 18.11 0.65 -5.55
CA ILE A 128 16.72 0.17 -5.64
C ILE A 128 16.29 -0.41 -4.30
N ILE A 129 17.08 -1.32 -3.72
CA ILE A 129 16.76 -1.95 -2.42
C ILE A 129 16.67 -0.89 -1.32
N HIS A 130 17.60 0.07 -1.26
CA HIS A 130 17.55 1.15 -0.28
C HIS A 130 16.36 2.08 -0.50
N ARG A 131 15.98 2.35 -1.74
CA ARG A 131 14.78 3.13 -2.06
C ARG A 131 13.50 2.39 -1.66
N ASP A 132 13.41 1.10 -1.95
CA ASP A 132 12.25 0.28 -1.60
C ASP A 132 12.12 0.10 -0.09
N LEU A 133 13.24 -0.13 0.62
CA LEU A 133 13.25 -0.24 2.08
C LEU A 133 12.92 1.11 2.74
N SER A 134 13.38 2.23 2.16
CA SER A 134 13.08 3.56 2.69
C SER A 134 11.65 3.98 2.42
N LEU A 135 11.07 3.61 1.27
CA LEU A 135 9.64 3.78 0.99
C LEU A 135 8.80 2.92 1.93
N PHE A 136 9.12 1.64 2.09
CA PHE A 136 8.44 0.74 3.02
C PHE A 136 8.51 1.26 4.46
N ARG A 137 9.70 1.70 4.90
CA ARG A 137 9.89 2.31 6.22
C ARG A 137 9.14 3.63 6.36
N SER A 138 9.11 4.46 5.31
CA SER A 138 8.34 5.71 5.29
C SER A 138 6.85 5.44 5.41
N ASN A 139 6.33 4.43 4.70
CA ASN A 139 4.92 4.04 4.76
C ASN A 139 4.56 3.48 6.14
N ILE A 140 5.40 2.63 6.74
CA ILE A 140 5.19 2.17 8.13
C ILE A 140 5.22 3.35 9.11
N LEU A 141 6.17 4.27 8.97
CA LEU A 141 6.26 5.45 9.82
C LEU A 141 5.12 6.44 9.57
N PHE A 142 4.59 6.49 8.36
CA PHE A 142 3.40 7.26 8.02
C PHE A 142 2.17 6.66 8.68
N ILE A 143 1.96 5.35 8.56
CA ILE A 143 0.87 4.62 9.21
C ILE A 143 0.97 4.78 10.73
N ASN A 144 2.15 4.58 11.33
CA ASN A 144 2.35 4.76 12.76
C ASN A 144 2.08 6.20 13.20
N ARG A 145 2.61 7.21 12.49
CA ARG A 145 2.33 8.62 12.83
C ARG A 145 0.88 9.01 12.58
N TYR A 146 0.24 8.43 11.57
CA TYR A 146 -1.16 8.65 11.28
C TYR A 146 -2.02 8.07 12.41
N LEU A 147 -1.76 6.83 12.81
CA LEU A 147 -2.42 6.19 13.95
C LEU A 147 -2.16 6.93 15.27
N GLU A 148 -0.91 7.32 15.56
CA GLU A 148 -0.55 8.10 16.74
C GLU A 148 -1.25 9.46 16.76
N ARG A 149 -1.25 10.18 15.63
CA ARG A 149 -1.93 11.47 15.52
C ARG A 149 -3.44 11.33 15.65
N ARG A 150 -4.02 10.30 15.03
CA ARG A 150 -5.43 9.95 15.17
C ARG A 150 -5.80 9.63 16.62
N MET A 151 -4.96 8.90 17.33
CA MET A 151 -5.13 8.58 18.75
C MET A 151 -5.02 9.83 19.62
N LEU A 152 -4.01 10.67 19.40
CA LEU A 152 -3.83 11.93 20.14
C LEU A 152 -4.96 12.92 19.90
N ASP A 153 -5.41 13.06 18.65
CA ASP A 153 -6.58 13.88 18.30
C ASP A 153 -7.81 13.35 19.06
N PHE A 154 -8.02 12.04 19.06
CA PHE A 154 -9.12 11.40 19.77
C PHE A 154 -9.03 11.58 21.31
N GLU A 155 -7.86 11.42 21.91
CA GLU A 155 -7.62 11.66 23.34
C GLU A 155 -7.84 13.12 23.73
N SER A 156 -7.38 14.06 22.89
CA SER A 156 -7.57 15.49 23.11
C SER A 156 -9.04 15.89 22.99
N GLU A 157 -9.78 15.31 22.03
CA GLU A 157 -11.22 15.50 21.85
C GLU A 157 -11.99 14.95 23.06
N ILE A 158 -11.63 13.75 23.57
CA ILE A 158 -12.18 13.21 24.83
C ILE A 158 -11.86 14.13 26.01
N GLY A 159 -10.64 14.68 26.09
CA GLY A 159 -10.24 15.62 27.12
C GLY A 159 -11.04 16.93 27.11
N VAL A 160 -11.36 17.46 25.92
CA VAL A 160 -12.21 18.63 25.72
C VAL A 160 -13.66 18.35 26.15
N LEU A 161 -14.17 17.14 25.87
CA LEU A 161 -15.48 16.72 26.32
C LEU A 161 -15.54 16.62 27.86
N ARG A 162 -14.52 16.02 28.49
CA ARG A 162 -14.41 15.92 29.96
C ARG A 162 -14.24 17.28 30.66
N SER A 163 -13.56 18.24 30.04
CA SER A 163 -13.36 19.58 30.62
C SER A 163 -14.56 20.51 30.45
N ARG A 164 -15.44 20.24 29.47
CA ARG A 164 -16.77 20.86 29.37
C ARG A 164 -17.73 20.34 30.43
N GLU A 165 -17.61 19.08 30.84
CA GLU A 165 -18.39 18.53 31.97
C GLU A 165 -17.98 19.14 33.32
N SER A 166 -16.69 19.45 33.54
CA SER A 166 -16.20 20.00 34.80
C SER A 166 -16.50 21.50 35.01
N THR A 167 -16.81 22.25 33.95
CA THR A 167 -17.14 23.69 34.02
C THR A 167 -18.64 23.98 34.16
N GLY A 168 -19.50 22.96 34.09
CA GLY A 168 -20.97 23.08 34.25
C GLY A 168 -21.50 22.81 35.66
N ALA A 169 -20.68 22.33 36.60
CA ALA A 169 -21.13 21.96 37.95
C ALA A 169 -20.89 23.11 38.96
N GLY A 170 -21.83 24.05 39.06
CA GLY A 170 -21.69 25.20 39.95
C GLY A 170 -22.96 25.95 40.32
N THR A 171 -24.00 25.28 40.82
CA THR A 171 -24.99 25.90 41.73
C THR A 171 -25.70 24.84 42.58
N PRO A 172 -25.75 24.94 43.93
CA PRO A 172 -26.39 23.91 44.77
C PRO A 172 -27.72 24.40 45.34
N VAL A 173 -28.85 23.74 45.04
CA VAL A 173 -30.05 23.75 45.91
C VAL A 173 -30.86 22.46 45.68
N GLY A 174 -31.15 21.73 46.76
CA GLY A 174 -32.47 21.12 46.99
C GLY A 174 -32.65 19.65 46.62
N ASP A 175 -32.33 18.79 47.57
CA ASP A 175 -32.74 17.40 47.78
C ASP A 175 -34.16 17.02 47.29
N ASN A 176 -34.25 15.99 46.43
CA ASN A 176 -35.25 14.93 46.54
C ASN A 176 -34.82 13.70 45.71
N GLY A 177 -34.79 12.55 46.38
CA GLY A 177 -34.08 11.35 45.95
C GLY A 177 -34.63 10.56 44.76
N GLY A 178 -33.72 9.80 44.15
CA GLY A 178 -34.03 8.49 43.57
C GLY A 178 -34.38 8.46 42.09
N LYS A 179 -33.36 8.61 41.23
CA LYS A 179 -32.96 7.65 40.17
C LYS A 179 -31.68 8.20 39.57
N GLY A 180 -30.56 7.50 39.84
CA GLY A 180 -29.28 7.83 39.25
C GLY A 180 -29.38 7.75 37.72
N GLY A 181 -29.47 8.90 37.07
CA GLY A 181 -29.26 8.99 35.64
C GLY A 181 -27.81 8.61 35.39
N GLU A 182 -27.59 7.46 34.75
CA GLU A 182 -26.35 7.15 34.06
C GLU A 182 -26.13 8.22 32.99
N PHE A 183 -25.47 9.31 33.35
CA PHE A 183 -24.76 10.15 32.39
C PHE A 183 -23.41 9.47 32.10
N THR A 184 -23.46 8.32 31.43
CA THR A 184 -22.35 7.92 30.56
C THR A 184 -22.43 8.87 29.38
N GLY A 185 -21.51 9.82 29.28
CA GLY A 185 -21.48 10.79 28.17
C GLY A 185 -21.61 10.06 26.84
N SER A 186 -22.79 10.15 26.22
CA SER A 186 -23.13 9.39 25.05
C SER A 186 -22.21 9.83 23.92
N LEU A 187 -21.32 8.94 23.48
CA LEU A 187 -20.61 9.12 22.22
C LEU A 187 -21.65 9.46 21.15
N ASP A 188 -21.44 10.56 20.42
CA ASP A 188 -22.34 10.94 19.33
C ASP A 188 -22.23 9.88 18.23
N VAL A 189 -23.18 8.95 18.26
CA VAL A 189 -23.26 7.80 17.35
C VAL A 189 -23.24 8.27 15.91
N LEU A 190 -23.92 9.38 15.58
CA LEU A 190 -23.99 9.91 14.22
C LEU A 190 -22.63 10.46 13.77
N ALA A 191 -21.94 11.19 14.65
CA ALA A 191 -20.59 11.69 14.35
C ALA A 191 -19.58 10.55 14.17
N LEU A 192 -19.67 9.48 14.98
CA LEU A 192 -18.83 8.30 14.84
C LEU A 192 -19.09 7.60 13.50
N GLU A 193 -20.36 7.35 13.20
CA GLU A 193 -20.83 6.74 11.97
C GLU A 193 -20.35 7.51 10.72
N GLN A 194 -20.41 8.84 10.74
CA GLN A 194 -19.89 9.67 9.66
C GLN A 194 -18.35 9.62 9.56
N ARG A 195 -17.64 9.48 10.68
CA ARG A 195 -16.16 9.42 10.69
C ARG A 195 -15.65 8.06 10.22
N VAL A 196 -16.33 6.98 10.57
CA VAL A 196 -15.95 5.60 10.21
C VAL A 196 -16.35 5.28 8.78
N HIS A 197 -17.58 5.60 8.38
CA HIS A 197 -18.13 5.18 7.08
C HIS A 197 -18.07 6.28 6.00
N GLY A 198 -17.82 7.52 6.41
CA GLY A 198 -17.81 8.68 5.54
C GLY A 198 -19.17 9.41 5.51
N SER A 199 -19.24 10.46 4.69
CA SER A 199 -20.46 11.26 4.57
C SER A 199 -21.65 10.43 4.04
N PRO A 200 -22.90 10.79 4.41
CA PRO A 200 -24.10 10.11 3.89
C PRO A 200 -24.14 10.00 2.36
N ARG A 201 -23.66 11.03 1.65
CA ARG A 201 -23.56 11.01 0.18
C ARG A 201 -22.67 9.88 -0.34
N ILE A 202 -21.48 9.73 0.24
CA ILE A 202 -20.52 8.69 -0.16
C ILE A 202 -21.09 7.30 0.13
N VAL A 203 -21.72 7.11 1.30
CA VAL A 203 -22.34 5.83 1.66
C VAL A 203 -23.50 5.49 0.71
N ARG A 204 -24.37 6.46 0.42
CA ARG A 204 -25.45 6.30 -0.56
C ARG A 204 -24.92 5.93 -1.94
N ASP A 205 -23.88 6.59 -2.43
CA ASP A 205 -23.29 6.31 -3.75
C ASP A 205 -22.70 4.89 -3.82
N ARG A 206 -22.09 4.41 -2.73
CA ARG A 206 -21.59 3.02 -2.62
C ARG A 206 -22.71 1.99 -2.64
N GLN A 207 -23.89 2.32 -2.10
CA GLN A 207 -25.04 1.43 -2.02
C GLN A 207 -25.85 1.33 -3.32
N GLN A 208 -25.60 2.18 -4.32
CA GLN A 208 -26.25 2.11 -5.64
C GLN A 208 -26.09 0.76 -6.34
N VAL A 209 -25.03 0.02 -6.01
CA VAL A 209 -24.78 -1.32 -6.54
C VAL A 209 -25.90 -2.31 -6.23
N TYR A 210 -26.73 -2.03 -5.22
CA TYR A 210 -27.82 -2.91 -4.81
C TYR A 210 -29.14 -2.69 -5.57
N LEU A 211 -29.33 -1.52 -6.18
CA LEU A 211 -30.57 -1.17 -6.88
C LEU A 211 -31.03 -2.21 -7.93
N PRO A 212 -30.14 -2.78 -8.77
CA PRO A 212 -30.56 -3.74 -9.78
C PRO A 212 -31.19 -5.01 -9.21
N PHE A 213 -30.92 -5.37 -7.96
CA PHE A 213 -31.44 -6.60 -7.33
C PHE A 213 -32.85 -6.44 -6.75
N PHE A 214 -33.29 -5.20 -6.53
CA PHE A 214 -34.57 -4.87 -5.90
C PHE A 214 -35.49 -4.04 -6.80
N ARG A 215 -35.21 -4.03 -8.12
CA ARG A 215 -36.08 -3.37 -9.09
C ARG A 215 -37.47 -4.03 -9.05
N ASP A 216 -38.51 -3.19 -9.06
CA ASP A 216 -39.91 -3.60 -9.01
C ASP A 216 -40.34 -4.30 -7.69
N CYS A 217 -39.48 -4.29 -6.66
CA CYS A 217 -39.85 -4.76 -5.33
C CYS A 217 -40.69 -3.72 -4.57
N SER A 218 -41.64 -4.22 -3.77
CA SER A 218 -42.55 -3.39 -2.97
C SER A 218 -42.36 -3.54 -1.46
N ASP A 219 -41.82 -4.67 -1.00
CA ASP A 219 -41.57 -4.93 0.42
C ASP A 219 -40.14 -5.44 0.65
N VAL A 220 -39.18 -4.52 0.69
CA VAL A 220 -37.76 -4.80 0.98
C VAL A 220 -37.43 -4.48 2.43
N LEU A 221 -36.84 -5.44 3.15
CA LEU A 221 -36.39 -5.23 4.53
C LEU A 221 -34.89 -4.92 4.59
N ALA A 222 -34.52 -3.74 5.08
CA ALA A 222 -33.13 -3.38 5.37
C ALA A 222 -32.82 -3.59 6.86
N VAL A 223 -32.08 -4.64 7.16
CA VAL A 223 -31.64 -5.00 8.51
C VAL A 223 -30.32 -4.34 8.85
N GLY A 224 -30.27 -3.65 9.99
CA GLY A 224 -29.12 -2.81 10.35
C GLY A 224 -29.06 -1.59 9.45
N CYS A 225 -30.19 -0.91 9.26
CA CYS A 225 -30.32 0.18 8.29
C CYS A 225 -29.45 1.41 8.62
N GLY A 226 -28.91 1.50 9.84
CA GLY A 226 -27.99 2.56 10.22
C GLY A 226 -28.63 3.94 10.08
N ARG A 227 -27.98 4.84 9.35
CA ARG A 227 -28.48 6.21 9.10
C ARG A 227 -29.52 6.27 7.97
N GLY A 228 -29.88 5.13 7.36
CA GLY A 228 -31.00 5.03 6.42
C GLY A 228 -30.69 5.44 4.97
N GLU A 229 -29.42 5.58 4.57
CA GLU A 229 -29.05 5.97 3.20
C GLU A 229 -29.62 5.01 2.14
N LEU A 230 -29.65 3.71 2.44
CA LEU A 230 -30.22 2.71 1.54
C LEU A 230 -31.75 2.88 1.38
N LEU A 231 -32.44 3.23 2.46
CA LEU A 231 -33.89 3.47 2.45
C LEU A 231 -34.23 4.72 1.65
N GLN A 232 -33.45 5.79 1.82
CA GLN A 232 -33.57 6.99 0.99
C GLN A 232 -33.38 6.66 -0.48
N LEU A 233 -32.34 5.89 -0.80
CA LEU A 233 -32.03 5.47 -2.16
C LEU A 233 -33.16 4.62 -2.78
N PHE A 234 -33.73 3.69 -2.02
CA PHE A 234 -34.88 2.89 -2.47
C PHE A 234 -36.12 3.75 -2.70
N SER A 235 -36.42 4.67 -1.78
CA SER A 235 -37.53 5.61 -1.93
C SER A 235 -37.40 6.47 -3.21
N GLU A 236 -36.20 7.00 -3.49
CA GLU A 236 -35.91 7.78 -4.71
C GLU A 236 -36.13 6.97 -6.00
N GLN A 237 -35.96 5.63 -5.95
CA GLN A 237 -36.18 4.73 -7.08
C GLN A 237 -37.58 4.09 -7.11
N GLY A 238 -38.47 4.48 -6.19
CA GLY A 238 -39.82 3.92 -6.09
C GLY A 238 -39.86 2.47 -5.57
N ILE A 239 -38.81 2.01 -4.89
CA ILE A 239 -38.73 0.70 -4.25
C ILE A 239 -39.27 0.84 -2.82
N GLY A 240 -40.31 0.07 -2.49
CA GLY A 240 -40.86 0.07 -1.14
C GLY A 240 -39.93 -0.67 -0.17
N ALA A 241 -39.52 0.01 0.89
CA ALA A 241 -38.57 -0.55 1.84
C ALA A 241 -38.81 -0.08 3.28
N LYS A 242 -38.48 -0.96 4.22
CA LYS A 242 -38.54 -0.70 5.67
C LYS A 242 -37.21 -1.05 6.32
N GLY A 243 -36.76 -0.19 7.23
CA GLY A 243 -35.54 -0.42 8.00
C GLY A 243 -35.80 -0.96 9.40
N ILE A 244 -34.86 -1.77 9.89
CA ILE A 244 -34.81 -2.16 11.31
C ILE A 244 -33.41 -1.94 11.87
N ASP A 245 -33.34 -1.40 13.08
CA ASP A 245 -32.09 -1.22 13.82
C ASP A 245 -32.35 -1.31 15.34
N THR A 246 -31.33 -1.64 16.12
CA THR A 246 -31.44 -1.72 17.59
C THR A 246 -31.00 -0.41 18.26
N ASN A 247 -30.21 0.41 17.57
CA ASN A 247 -29.67 1.66 18.08
C ASN A 247 -30.75 2.76 18.05
N PRO A 248 -31.21 3.29 19.20
CA PRO A 248 -32.27 4.29 19.25
C PRO A 248 -31.89 5.58 18.51
N THR A 249 -30.64 6.04 18.61
CA THR A 249 -30.18 7.28 17.98
C THR A 249 -30.27 7.22 16.45
N LEU A 250 -29.94 6.07 15.86
CA LEU A 250 -29.99 5.86 14.41
C LEU A 250 -31.44 5.74 13.91
N VAL A 251 -32.29 5.07 14.67
CA VAL A 251 -33.72 4.96 14.35
C VAL A 251 -34.38 6.33 14.44
N ASP A 252 -34.13 7.11 15.49
CA ASP A 252 -34.70 8.44 15.65
C ASP A 252 -34.22 9.38 14.54
N TYR A 253 -32.93 9.34 14.18
CA TYR A 253 -32.40 10.06 13.02
C TYR A 253 -33.13 9.69 11.72
N CYS A 254 -33.37 8.40 11.47
CA CYS A 254 -34.11 7.96 10.28
C CYS A 254 -35.56 8.46 10.27
N ARG A 255 -36.24 8.45 11.42
CA ARG A 255 -37.62 8.95 11.57
C ARG A 255 -37.72 10.45 11.35
N ASP A 256 -36.75 11.21 11.86
CA ASP A 256 -36.65 12.66 11.62
C ASP A 256 -36.47 13.00 10.14
N ASN A 257 -35.96 12.04 9.35
CA ASN A 257 -35.85 12.13 7.89
C ASN A 257 -37.00 11.41 7.15
N GLU A 258 -38.13 11.17 7.82
CA GLU A 258 -39.36 10.60 7.26
C GLU A 258 -39.18 9.18 6.67
N LEU A 259 -38.22 8.41 7.17
CA LEU A 259 -37.99 7.02 6.75
C LEU A 259 -38.83 6.03 7.57
N ASP A 260 -39.34 4.98 6.92
CA ASP A 260 -40.04 3.89 7.58
C ASP A 260 -39.04 2.97 8.29
N VAL A 261 -38.84 3.21 9.59
CA VAL A 261 -37.93 2.45 10.44
C VAL A 261 -38.53 2.05 11.77
N VAL A 262 -38.19 0.83 12.21
CA VAL A 262 -38.63 0.27 13.49
C VAL A 262 -37.43 -0.10 14.35
N ARG A 263 -37.48 0.32 15.62
CA ARG A 263 -36.51 -0.12 16.62
C ARG A 263 -36.90 -1.49 17.16
N VAL A 264 -36.19 -2.53 16.74
CA VAL A 264 -36.52 -3.92 17.08
C VAL A 264 -35.31 -4.82 16.83
N ASP A 265 -35.24 -5.94 17.54
CA ASP A 265 -34.25 -6.97 17.25
C ASP A 265 -34.52 -7.62 15.88
N PRO A 266 -33.51 -7.79 15.01
CA PRO A 266 -33.73 -8.37 13.69
C PRO A 266 -34.33 -9.77 13.66
N VAL A 267 -33.98 -10.60 14.63
CA VAL A 267 -34.50 -11.98 14.71
C VAL A 267 -35.96 -11.94 15.16
N GLU A 268 -36.28 -11.13 16.17
CA GLU A 268 -37.65 -10.93 16.66
C GLU A 268 -38.58 -10.40 15.56
N TYR A 269 -38.13 -9.40 14.80
CA TYR A 269 -38.92 -8.83 13.70
C TYR A 269 -39.23 -9.86 12.62
N LEU A 270 -38.22 -10.61 12.17
CA LEU A 270 -38.43 -11.64 11.14
C LEU A 270 -39.31 -12.79 11.64
N GLU A 271 -39.23 -13.17 12.92
CA GLU A 271 -40.11 -14.19 13.50
C GLU A 271 -41.60 -13.81 13.44
N ALA A 272 -41.90 -12.52 13.58
CA ALA A 272 -43.26 -11.97 13.50
C ALA A 272 -43.77 -11.79 12.06
N CYS A 273 -42.89 -11.76 11.05
CA CYS A 273 -43.29 -11.62 9.65
C CYS A 273 -43.97 -12.87 9.11
N GLU A 274 -44.85 -12.73 8.12
CA GLU A 274 -45.44 -13.88 7.43
C GLU A 274 -44.43 -14.55 6.49
N ASP A 275 -44.55 -15.87 6.28
CA ASP A 275 -43.67 -16.61 5.37
C ASP A 275 -43.91 -16.20 3.92
N GLY A 276 -42.85 -15.95 3.16
CA GLY A 276 -42.93 -15.54 1.75
C GLY A 276 -43.50 -14.14 1.51
N SER A 277 -43.54 -13.29 2.54
CA SER A 277 -44.09 -11.92 2.46
C SER A 277 -43.12 -10.88 1.91
N LEU A 278 -41.81 -11.09 2.01
CA LEU A 278 -40.80 -10.08 1.68
C LEU A 278 -40.25 -10.27 0.26
N ASP A 279 -40.24 -9.20 -0.53
CA ASP A 279 -39.69 -9.17 -1.90
C ASP A 279 -38.15 -9.11 -1.90
N GLY A 280 -37.55 -8.76 -0.77
CA GLY A 280 -36.10 -8.64 -0.63
C GLY A 280 -35.65 -8.42 0.80
N ILE A 281 -34.42 -8.85 1.11
CA ILE A 281 -33.78 -8.58 2.39
C ILE A 281 -32.34 -8.11 2.15
N VAL A 282 -31.95 -7.03 2.82
CA VAL A 282 -30.56 -6.56 2.90
C VAL A 282 -30.10 -6.67 4.34
N LEU A 283 -29.04 -7.44 4.58
CA LEU A 283 -28.38 -7.57 5.88
C LEU A 283 -27.12 -6.71 5.88
N SER A 284 -27.21 -5.49 6.36
CA SER A 284 -26.08 -4.56 6.45
C SER A 284 -25.30 -4.79 7.74
N ARG A 285 -24.03 -5.18 7.63
CA ARG A 285 -23.08 -5.40 8.75
C ARG A 285 -23.56 -6.36 9.85
N PHE A 286 -24.59 -7.17 9.58
CA PHE A 286 -25.06 -8.19 10.53
C PHE A 286 -24.14 -9.42 10.55
N ALA A 287 -23.78 -9.92 9.36
CA ALA A 287 -22.82 -11.01 9.24
C ALA A 287 -21.45 -10.54 9.71
N GLY A 288 -20.75 -11.37 10.48
CA GLY A 288 -19.43 -11.07 11.02
C GLY A 288 -19.40 -10.27 12.33
N HIS A 289 -20.50 -9.63 12.75
CA HIS A 289 -20.62 -8.96 14.06
C HIS A 289 -21.53 -9.72 15.04
N GLN A 290 -22.06 -10.86 14.62
CA GLN A 290 -22.99 -11.68 15.40
C GLN A 290 -22.41 -13.07 15.63
N PRO A 291 -22.69 -13.70 16.79
CA PRO A 291 -22.27 -15.08 17.04
C PRO A 291 -22.77 -16.03 15.93
N PRO A 292 -22.00 -17.07 15.56
CA PRO A 292 -22.36 -17.96 14.45
C PRO A 292 -23.77 -18.55 14.54
N ALA A 293 -24.20 -18.97 15.74
CA ALA A 293 -25.55 -19.52 15.94
C ALA A 293 -26.67 -18.54 15.57
N ARG A 294 -26.47 -17.24 15.85
CA ARG A 294 -27.42 -16.18 15.54
C ARG A 294 -27.46 -15.87 14.04
N LEU A 295 -26.31 -15.92 13.37
CA LEU A 295 -26.27 -15.83 11.90
C LEU A 295 -27.01 -16.98 11.22
N LEU A 296 -26.81 -18.22 11.69
CA LEU A 296 -27.50 -19.40 11.16
C LEU A 296 -29.03 -19.28 11.33
N ARG A 297 -29.49 -18.82 12.50
CA ARG A 297 -30.91 -18.52 12.74
C ARG A 297 -31.42 -17.43 11.79
N MET A 298 -30.65 -16.36 11.60
CA MET A 298 -31.00 -15.28 10.68
C MET A 298 -31.17 -15.77 9.24
N LEU A 299 -30.24 -16.60 8.74
CA LEU A 299 -30.33 -17.18 7.40
C LEU A 299 -31.56 -18.07 7.23
N SER A 300 -31.90 -18.87 8.25
CA SER A 300 -33.13 -19.70 8.21
C SER A 300 -34.39 -18.85 8.14
N LEU A 301 -34.44 -17.75 8.91
CA LEU A 301 -35.58 -16.82 8.88
C LEU A 301 -35.66 -16.09 7.55
N CYS A 302 -34.55 -15.55 7.04
CA CYS A 302 -34.51 -14.92 5.72
C CYS A 302 -35.08 -15.86 4.65
N ARG A 303 -34.67 -17.14 4.67
CA ARG A 303 -35.17 -18.16 3.74
C ARG A 303 -36.68 -18.39 3.83
N ALA A 304 -37.24 -18.35 5.03
CA ALA A 304 -38.68 -18.55 5.25
C ALA A 304 -39.50 -17.33 4.82
N LYS A 305 -39.03 -16.12 5.14
CA LYS A 305 -39.77 -14.86 4.97
C LYS A 305 -39.67 -14.25 3.58
N LEU A 306 -38.58 -14.49 2.84
CA LEU A 306 -38.44 -14.04 1.45
C LEU A 306 -39.43 -14.74 0.52
N ALA A 307 -40.00 -14.06 -0.48
CA ALA A 307 -40.78 -14.65 -1.57
C ALA A 307 -39.88 -15.53 -2.48
N GLU A 308 -40.48 -16.34 -3.36
CA GLU A 308 -39.69 -17.11 -4.33
C GLU A 308 -38.91 -16.19 -5.28
N GLU A 309 -37.68 -16.56 -5.62
CA GLU A 309 -36.75 -15.77 -6.45
C GLU A 309 -36.33 -14.40 -5.87
N ALA A 310 -36.84 -14.02 -4.70
CA ALA A 310 -36.49 -12.79 -4.01
C ALA A 310 -35.01 -12.75 -3.61
N ALA A 311 -34.43 -11.56 -3.64
CA ALA A 311 -33.01 -11.34 -3.40
C ALA A 311 -32.68 -11.24 -1.90
N LEU A 312 -31.58 -11.89 -1.51
CA LEU A 312 -30.90 -11.70 -0.24
C LEU A 312 -29.53 -11.08 -0.50
N VAL A 313 -29.27 -9.93 0.11
CA VAL A 313 -27.98 -9.25 0.09
C VAL A 313 -27.40 -9.28 1.50
N ILE A 314 -26.14 -9.70 1.66
CA ILE A 314 -25.47 -9.77 2.95
C ILE A 314 -24.14 -9.03 2.87
N GLU A 315 -24.05 -7.86 3.50
CA GLU A 315 -22.85 -7.04 3.55
C GLU A 315 -22.08 -7.27 4.85
N THR A 316 -20.76 -7.48 4.74
CA THR A 316 -19.87 -7.75 5.88
C THR A 316 -18.46 -7.23 5.59
N PRO A 317 -17.68 -6.89 6.64
CA PRO A 317 -16.27 -6.54 6.49
C PRO A 317 -15.47 -7.62 5.76
N ASN A 318 -14.51 -7.20 4.93
CA ASN A 318 -13.66 -8.10 4.17
C ASN A 318 -12.47 -8.60 5.02
N PRO A 319 -12.41 -9.92 5.34
CA PRO A 319 -11.31 -10.47 6.13
C PRO A 319 -9.97 -10.50 5.36
N PHE A 320 -9.98 -10.31 4.04
CA PHE A 320 -8.76 -10.31 3.23
C PHE A 320 -8.03 -8.97 3.23
N SER A 321 -8.66 -7.88 3.68
CA SER A 321 -8.01 -6.59 3.79
C SER A 321 -7.52 -6.41 5.22
N LEU A 322 -6.20 -6.54 5.43
CA LEU A 322 -5.64 -6.34 6.77
C LEU A 322 -5.92 -4.92 7.28
N TYR A 323 -5.94 -3.92 6.37
CA TYR A 323 -6.33 -2.55 6.69
C TYR A 323 -7.77 -2.47 7.24
N ALA A 324 -8.72 -3.15 6.58
CA ALA A 324 -10.10 -3.18 7.04
C ALA A 324 -10.20 -3.83 8.43
N VAL A 325 -9.61 -5.02 8.59
CA VAL A 325 -9.60 -5.75 9.87
C VAL A 325 -8.99 -4.92 11.00
N ALA A 326 -7.88 -4.21 10.74
CA ALA A 326 -7.23 -3.36 11.73
C ALA A 326 -8.04 -2.11 12.10
N SER A 327 -8.73 -1.51 11.12
CA SER A 327 -9.59 -0.34 11.34
C SER A 327 -10.82 -0.68 12.19
N TYR A 328 -11.32 -1.92 12.09
CA TYR A 328 -12.47 -2.41 12.85
C TYR A 328 -12.11 -2.93 14.27
N ALA A 329 -10.84 -3.19 14.57
CA ALA A 329 -10.40 -3.72 15.87
C ALA A 329 -10.61 -2.76 17.07
N LEU A 330 -11.10 -1.55 16.81
CA LEU A 330 -11.46 -0.55 17.82
C LEU A 330 -12.88 -0.70 18.35
N ASP A 331 -13.73 -1.49 17.68
CA ASP A 331 -15.04 -1.89 18.18
C ASP A 331 -14.88 -3.15 19.05
N ASP A 332 -15.40 -3.11 20.28
CA ASP A 332 -15.27 -4.11 21.36
C ASP A 332 -14.88 -5.52 20.89
N SER A 333 -13.62 -5.90 21.14
CA SER A 333 -12.89 -7.06 20.58
C SER A 333 -13.50 -8.44 20.88
N SER A 334 -14.67 -8.51 21.51
CA SER A 334 -15.37 -9.74 21.92
C SER A 334 -16.48 -10.20 20.96
N ARG A 335 -16.84 -9.41 19.94
CA ARG A 335 -18.04 -9.65 19.11
C ARG A 335 -17.77 -9.94 17.62
N MET A 336 -16.52 -9.86 17.18
CA MET A 336 -16.21 -9.95 15.75
C MET A 336 -15.82 -11.37 15.34
N HIS A 337 -16.50 -11.88 14.32
CA HIS A 337 -16.27 -13.18 13.71
C HIS A 337 -16.01 -12.99 12.21
N PRO A 338 -14.79 -12.63 11.78
CA PRO A 338 -14.50 -12.42 10.37
C PRO A 338 -14.92 -13.64 9.54
N LEU A 339 -15.78 -13.41 8.54
CA LEU A 339 -16.31 -14.47 7.70
C LEU A 339 -15.64 -14.42 6.33
N HIS A 340 -15.03 -15.53 5.95
CA HIS A 340 -14.52 -15.72 4.60
C HIS A 340 -15.68 -15.76 3.58
N PRO A 341 -15.58 -15.07 2.42
CA PRO A 341 -16.68 -15.02 1.45
C PRO A 341 -17.19 -16.39 0.99
N GLU A 342 -16.29 -17.34 0.72
CA GLU A 342 -16.69 -18.72 0.36
C GLU A 342 -17.47 -19.44 1.46
N THR A 343 -17.18 -19.17 2.74
CA THR A 343 -17.96 -19.73 3.86
C THR A 343 -19.38 -19.18 3.83
N LEU A 344 -19.54 -17.87 3.62
CA LEU A 344 -20.86 -17.24 3.56
C LEU A 344 -21.66 -17.71 2.34
N LYS A 345 -21.02 -17.88 1.17
CA LYS A 345 -21.64 -18.49 -0.01
C LYS A 345 -22.12 -19.91 0.29
N LEU A 346 -21.27 -20.75 0.89
CA LEU A 346 -21.62 -22.13 1.22
C LEU A 346 -22.82 -22.18 2.17
N LEU A 347 -22.84 -21.32 3.20
CA LEU A 347 -23.98 -21.19 4.10
C LEU A 347 -25.25 -20.79 3.33
N CYS A 348 -25.19 -19.80 2.42
CA CYS A 348 -26.34 -19.46 1.59
C CYS A 348 -26.87 -20.68 0.81
N VAL A 349 -25.99 -21.46 0.17
CA VAL A 349 -26.41 -22.68 -0.54
C VAL A 349 -27.05 -23.69 0.42
N SER A 350 -26.45 -23.95 1.58
CA SER A 350 -26.97 -24.91 2.57
C SER A 350 -28.35 -24.53 3.12
N TYR A 351 -28.69 -23.24 3.14
CA TYR A 351 -30.00 -22.74 3.56
C TYR A 351 -30.98 -22.56 2.38
N GLY A 352 -30.68 -23.12 1.20
CA GLY A 352 -31.60 -23.17 0.07
C GLY A 352 -31.67 -21.87 -0.75
N PHE A 353 -30.61 -21.07 -0.72
CA PHE A 353 -30.39 -19.97 -1.66
C PHE A 353 -29.61 -20.46 -2.88
N ARG A 354 -29.84 -19.83 -4.03
CA ARG A 354 -29.22 -20.16 -5.31
C ARG A 354 -28.32 -19.03 -5.80
N GLU A 355 -27.36 -19.41 -6.62
CA GLU A 355 -26.45 -18.50 -7.33
C GLU A 355 -25.76 -17.45 -6.44
N PRO A 356 -25.21 -17.82 -5.25
CA PRO A 356 -24.56 -16.83 -4.41
C PRO A 356 -23.32 -16.27 -5.11
N SER A 357 -23.32 -14.97 -5.34
CA SER A 357 -22.24 -14.21 -5.97
C SER A 357 -21.60 -13.27 -4.94
N VAL A 358 -20.28 -13.09 -5.03
CA VAL A 358 -19.53 -12.18 -4.15
C VAL A 358 -19.19 -10.91 -4.91
N MET A 359 -19.47 -9.77 -4.29
CA MET A 359 -19.08 -8.45 -4.73
C MET A 359 -18.14 -7.85 -3.71
N PHE A 360 -16.93 -7.48 -4.11
CA PHE A 360 -16.04 -6.70 -3.26
C PHE A 360 -16.39 -5.21 -3.37
N LEU A 361 -16.52 -4.53 -2.23
CA LEU A 361 -17.08 -3.18 -2.12
C LEU A 361 -16.10 -2.24 -1.43
N ASN A 362 -16.26 -0.94 -1.68
CA ASN A 362 -15.49 0.10 -1.00
C ASN A 362 -13.96 -0.09 -1.18
N PRO A 363 -13.44 0.04 -2.42
CA PRO A 363 -12.00 0.04 -2.63
C PRO A 363 -11.35 1.17 -1.84
N LEU A 364 -10.15 0.93 -1.32
CA LEU A 364 -9.36 1.97 -0.68
C LEU A 364 -8.92 3.01 -1.73
N PRO A 365 -8.72 4.27 -1.31
CA PRO A 365 -8.16 5.29 -2.19
C PRO A 365 -6.82 4.83 -2.80
N PRO A 366 -6.54 5.13 -4.09
CA PRO A 366 -5.30 4.70 -4.74
C PRO A 366 -4.04 5.12 -3.98
N GLU A 367 -4.09 6.25 -3.27
CA GLU A 367 -3.00 6.82 -2.48
C GLU A 367 -2.58 5.93 -1.30
N GLU A 368 -3.46 5.02 -0.85
CA GLU A 368 -3.17 4.06 0.22
C GLU A 368 -2.50 2.78 -0.32
N SER A 369 -2.56 2.54 -1.64
CA SER A 369 -2.00 1.35 -2.27
C SER A 369 -0.54 1.55 -2.69
N LEU A 370 0.23 0.47 -2.78
CA LEU A 370 1.58 0.55 -3.35
C LEU A 370 1.48 0.91 -4.83
N GLU A 371 2.11 2.02 -5.21
CA GLU A 371 2.18 2.47 -6.60
C GLU A 371 3.00 1.51 -7.44
N GLU A 372 2.46 1.09 -8.59
CA GLU A 372 3.22 0.32 -9.57
C GLU A 372 4.34 1.20 -10.15
N LEU A 373 5.54 0.62 -10.25
CA LEU A 373 6.69 1.31 -10.83
C LEU A 373 6.45 1.48 -12.33
N GLN A 374 6.25 2.73 -12.74
CA GLN A 374 6.21 3.06 -14.15
C GLN A 374 7.62 3.17 -14.68
N LEU A 375 7.90 2.43 -15.75
CA LEU A 375 9.05 2.66 -16.60
C LEU A 375 8.81 3.97 -17.36
N THR A 376 9.02 5.12 -16.70
CA THR A 376 9.16 6.38 -17.44
C THR A 376 10.29 6.17 -18.42
N ALA A 377 9.97 6.32 -19.70
CA ALA A 377 10.88 6.17 -20.82
C ALA A 377 12.01 7.21 -20.74
N SER A 378 12.94 7.02 -19.82
CA SER A 378 14.17 7.81 -19.69
C SER A 378 15.17 7.42 -20.77
N GLY A 379 14.74 7.23 -22.03
CA GLY A 379 15.57 6.99 -23.21
C GLY A 379 16.57 5.81 -23.15
N ALA A 380 16.69 5.13 -22.02
CA ALA A 380 17.61 4.05 -21.75
C ALA A 380 16.87 2.75 -22.02
N LEU A 381 17.31 2.04 -23.06
CA LEU A 381 16.94 0.66 -23.29
C LEU A 381 17.42 -0.15 -22.09
N LEU A 382 16.50 -0.47 -21.17
CA LEU A 382 16.76 -1.43 -20.10
C LEU A 382 17.08 -2.78 -20.72
N ASP A 383 18.11 -3.45 -20.20
CA ASP A 383 18.46 -4.82 -20.59
C ASP A 383 17.29 -5.77 -20.27
N PRO A 384 17.04 -6.85 -21.03
CA PRO A 384 15.90 -7.75 -20.79
C PRO A 384 15.84 -8.31 -19.37
N ARG A 385 16.99 -8.48 -18.69
CA ARG A 385 17.01 -8.91 -17.27
C ARG A 385 16.45 -7.85 -16.32
N GLN A 386 16.69 -6.57 -16.60
CA GLN A 386 16.17 -5.47 -15.80
C GLN A 386 14.66 -5.33 -16.00
N GLN A 387 14.19 -5.49 -17.24
CA GLN A 387 12.75 -5.49 -17.54
C GLN A 387 12.03 -6.62 -16.80
N GLU A 388 12.59 -7.83 -16.82
CA GLU A 388 12.06 -8.98 -16.08
C GLU A 388 11.97 -8.70 -14.57
N LEU A 389 13.03 -8.12 -13.99
CA LEU A 389 13.01 -7.74 -12.56
C LEU A 389 11.93 -6.70 -12.25
N PHE A 390 11.77 -5.67 -13.09
CA PHE A 390 10.70 -4.66 -12.93
C PHE A 390 9.31 -5.30 -12.98
N HIS A 391 9.08 -6.22 -13.91
CA HIS A 391 7.83 -6.96 -13.98
C HIS A 391 7.57 -7.80 -12.72
N GLN A 392 8.59 -8.51 -12.22
CA GLN A 392 8.47 -9.29 -10.99
C GLN A 392 8.18 -8.44 -9.75
N VAL A 393 8.78 -7.24 -9.66
CA VAL A 393 8.51 -6.31 -8.56
C VAL A 393 7.07 -5.80 -8.61
N ASN A 394 6.60 -5.36 -9.78
CA ASN A 394 5.20 -4.92 -9.94
C ASN A 394 4.21 -6.05 -9.68
N GLU A 395 4.51 -7.29 -10.08
CA GLU A 395 3.69 -8.44 -9.69
C GLU A 395 3.61 -8.61 -8.17
N ASN A 396 4.73 -8.47 -7.47
CA ASN A 396 4.78 -8.58 -6.01
C ASN A 396 4.01 -7.43 -5.34
N PHE A 397 4.11 -6.20 -5.84
CA PHE A 397 3.27 -5.08 -5.36
C PHE A 397 1.79 -5.39 -5.57
N GLY A 398 1.41 -5.93 -6.72
CA GLY A 398 0.05 -6.40 -6.97
C GLY A 398 -0.40 -7.48 -5.98
N ARG A 399 0.46 -8.43 -5.62
CA ARG A 399 0.15 -9.47 -4.61
C ARG A 399 0.00 -8.87 -3.22
N ILE A 400 0.87 -7.95 -2.83
CA ILE A 400 0.81 -7.27 -1.52
C ILE A 400 -0.44 -6.40 -1.42
N ASN A 401 -0.75 -5.61 -2.45
CA ASN A 401 -1.94 -4.76 -2.49
C ASN A 401 -3.23 -5.58 -2.31
N ARG A 402 -3.33 -6.77 -2.90
CA ARG A 402 -4.48 -7.66 -2.72
C ARG A 402 -4.70 -8.15 -1.28
N ILE A 403 -3.66 -8.15 -0.44
CA ILE A 403 -3.71 -8.63 0.95
C ILE A 403 -3.82 -7.45 1.93
N LEU A 404 -3.07 -6.37 1.69
CA LEU A 404 -3.01 -5.25 2.62
C LEU A 404 -4.09 -4.20 2.32
N PHE A 405 -4.25 -3.85 1.05
CA PHE A 405 -5.00 -2.67 0.60
C PHE A 405 -6.20 -3.04 -0.28
N SER A 406 -6.78 -4.22 -0.04
CA SER A 406 -7.99 -4.65 -0.73
C SER A 406 -9.22 -3.87 -0.24
N HIS A 407 -10.33 -4.10 -0.92
CA HIS A 407 -11.68 -3.63 -0.60
C HIS A 407 -11.99 -3.77 0.89
N SER A 408 -12.61 -2.75 1.49
CA SER A 408 -12.93 -2.74 2.92
C SER A 408 -14.02 -3.74 3.28
N ASP A 409 -14.99 -3.92 2.40
CA ASP A 409 -16.17 -4.75 2.63
C ASP A 409 -16.40 -5.70 1.44
N TYR A 410 -17.21 -6.72 1.67
CA TYR A 410 -17.78 -7.50 0.58
C TYR A 410 -19.26 -7.78 0.85
N SER A 411 -19.98 -8.09 -0.22
CA SER A 411 -21.37 -8.48 -0.15
C SER A 411 -21.58 -9.81 -0.85
N VAL A 412 -22.43 -10.67 -0.27
CA VAL A 412 -22.94 -11.86 -0.93
C VAL A 412 -24.38 -11.59 -1.36
N VAL A 413 -24.64 -11.75 -2.66
CA VAL A 413 -25.97 -11.65 -3.23
C VAL A 413 -26.42 -13.03 -3.67
N ALA A 414 -27.57 -13.48 -3.19
CA ALA A 414 -28.16 -14.76 -3.53
C ALA A 414 -29.68 -14.62 -3.72
N ARG A 415 -30.31 -15.61 -4.36
CA ARG A 415 -31.77 -15.64 -4.53
C ARG A 415 -32.40 -16.80 -3.77
N ARG A 416 -33.59 -16.60 -3.23
CA ARG A 416 -34.35 -17.71 -2.64
C ARG A 416 -34.71 -18.72 -3.73
N GLY A 417 -34.28 -19.97 -3.57
CA GLY A 417 -34.70 -21.05 -4.48
C GLY A 417 -36.19 -21.40 -4.32
N PRO A 418 -36.82 -22.00 -5.34
CA PRO A 418 -38.17 -22.56 -5.27
C PRO A 418 -38.26 -23.58 -4.13
N ARG A 419 -39.46 -23.73 -3.56
CA ARG A 419 -39.74 -24.84 -2.65
C ARG A 419 -39.49 -26.15 -3.39
N GLU A 420 -38.67 -27.03 -2.83
CA GLU A 420 -38.65 -28.42 -3.27
C GLU A 420 -40.05 -28.98 -3.04
N ALA A 421 -40.70 -29.43 -4.11
CA ALA A 421 -41.97 -30.12 -4.01
C ALA A 421 -41.71 -31.45 -3.30
N GLY A 422 -42.09 -31.49 -2.01
CA GLY A 422 -41.95 -32.68 -1.16
C GLY A 422 -42.86 -33.82 -1.56
#